data_AF-A0A8K0TPQ3-F1
#
_entry.id   AF-A0A8K0TPQ3-F1
#
_cell.length_a   1.000
_cell.length_b   1.000
_cell.length_c   1.000
_cell.angle_alpha   90.00
_cell.angle_beta   90.00
_cell.angle_gamma   90.00
#
_symmetry.space_group_name_H-M   'P 1'
#
loop_
_entity.id
_entity.type
_entity.pdbx_description
1 polymer ?
#
loop_
_entity_poly.entity_id
_entity_poly.type
_entity_poly.pdbx_seq_one_letter_code
_entity_poly.pdbx_strand_id
1 'polypeptide(L)'
;MAAVEQYIHLAKALPLRLQRFLARYPPASILPAGADPETSKTAYQELTPNPFSPQKHPVTGKWHDPVFSLRRQAELVKLAREHGVEELLPKTVKGTEYQIAHRVEHGLRVKGTGVGQSVKGHAYERASIAKMEKRRDAMLKMPDLMREWKKRPFEPDTMSASTSNPTHYEVLDVSPSLLGSSQDQEPQLLKRAYHRALLRHHPDKAAAEGARRAGETYQKPPASALYTVDQITTAYTTLSDPKARREYDIALRQSSADTQAPGQEDESFRTGFDIVDLDDLEFDEAAERWYMSCRCGNERGFQFGEEVLDEREREVFVGCQDCSLWIKVQYEVAP
;
A
#
# COMPACT_ATOMS: atom_id res chain seq x y z
N MET A 1 15.09 67.22 -29.04
CA MET A 1 16.21 66.77 -28.20
C MET A 1 15.71 66.20 -26.88
N ALA A 2 14.98 66.94 -26.04
CA ALA A 2 14.49 66.46 -24.73
C ALA A 2 13.74 65.11 -24.76
N ALA A 3 12.83 64.88 -25.71
CA ALA A 3 12.11 63.61 -25.83
C ALA A 3 13.04 62.42 -26.19
N VAL A 4 14.06 62.66 -27.01
CA VAL A 4 15.04 61.62 -27.39
C VAL A 4 15.89 61.24 -26.17
N GLU A 5 16.32 62.23 -25.39
CA GLU A 5 17.04 62.00 -24.13
C GLU A 5 16.19 61.22 -23.11
N GLN A 6 14.89 61.51 -23.03
CA GLN A 6 13.94 60.76 -22.21
C GLN A 6 13.85 59.29 -22.65
N TYR A 7 13.71 59.00 -23.94
CA TYR A 7 13.69 57.62 -24.44
C TYR A 7 15.01 56.89 -24.19
N ILE A 8 16.16 57.57 -24.34
CA ILE A 8 17.46 57.00 -23.99
C ILE A 8 17.53 56.71 -22.49
N HIS A 9 17.01 57.59 -21.64
CA HIS A 9 16.95 57.37 -20.19
C HIS A 9 16.05 56.17 -19.83
N LEU A 10 14.89 56.03 -20.48
CA LEU A 10 14.00 54.87 -20.31
C LEU A 10 14.68 53.57 -20.73
N ALA A 11 15.37 53.56 -21.87
CA ALA A 11 16.13 52.39 -22.33
C ALA A 11 17.25 52.03 -21.34
N LYS A 12 17.96 53.03 -20.80
CA LYS A 12 18.99 52.85 -19.76
C LYS A 12 18.43 52.41 -18.41
N ALA A 13 17.16 52.70 -18.12
CA ALA A 13 16.48 52.26 -16.91
C ALA A 13 16.02 50.79 -16.94
N LEU A 14 16.06 50.13 -18.12
CA LEU A 14 15.73 48.71 -18.24
C LEU A 14 16.69 47.84 -17.39
N PRO A 15 16.22 46.68 -16.89
CA PRO A 15 17.08 45.73 -16.19
C PRO A 15 18.30 45.32 -17.03
N LEU A 16 19.47 45.23 -16.40
CA LEU A 16 20.74 44.84 -17.05
C LEU A 16 20.64 43.52 -17.83
N ARG A 17 19.79 42.58 -17.37
CA ARG A 17 19.55 41.31 -18.07
C ARG A 17 18.91 41.51 -19.43
N LEU A 18 17.92 42.41 -19.54
CA LEU A 18 17.25 42.73 -20.81
C LEU A 18 18.17 43.55 -21.71
N GLN A 19 18.88 44.54 -21.16
CA GLN A 19 19.85 45.33 -21.93
C GLN A 19 20.94 44.45 -22.56
N ARG A 20 21.53 43.53 -21.78
CA ARG A 20 22.52 42.56 -22.28
C ARG A 20 21.93 41.64 -23.34
N PHE A 21 20.66 41.26 -23.21
CA PHE A 21 19.99 40.43 -24.21
C PHE A 21 19.80 41.20 -25.52
N LEU A 22 19.21 42.40 -25.47
CA LEU A 22 18.95 43.24 -26.64
C LEU A 22 20.25 43.72 -27.32
N ALA A 23 21.32 43.92 -26.56
CA ALA A 23 22.64 44.24 -27.12
C ALA A 23 23.24 43.06 -27.90
N ARG A 24 22.96 41.81 -27.50
CA ARG A 24 23.44 40.61 -28.20
C ARG A 24 22.51 40.20 -29.34
N TYR A 25 21.22 40.38 -29.17
CA TYR A 25 20.17 39.99 -30.11
C TYR A 25 19.22 41.18 -30.38
N PRO A 26 19.68 42.21 -31.11
CA PRO A 26 18.83 43.35 -31.46
C PRO A 26 17.75 42.92 -32.47
N PRO A 27 16.45 43.18 -32.21
CA PRO A 27 15.40 42.95 -33.20
C PRO A 27 15.50 43.96 -34.35
N ALA A 28 14.91 43.62 -35.50
CA ALA A 28 14.90 44.50 -36.66
C ALA A 28 14.27 45.88 -36.38
N SER A 29 13.31 45.96 -35.45
CA SER A 29 12.58 47.18 -35.10
C SER A 29 13.45 48.29 -34.50
N ILE A 30 14.62 47.96 -33.92
CA ILE A 30 15.51 48.94 -33.29
C ILE A 30 16.76 49.26 -34.12
N LEU A 31 16.92 48.61 -35.28
CA LEU A 31 18.02 48.88 -36.19
C LEU A 31 17.86 50.28 -36.82
N PRO A 32 18.97 50.92 -37.25
CA PRO A 32 18.87 52.22 -37.89
C PRO A 32 18.04 52.15 -39.18
N ALA A 33 17.30 53.21 -39.48
CA ALA A 33 16.42 53.26 -40.65
C ALA A 33 17.23 53.00 -41.93
N GLY A 34 16.83 51.98 -42.70
CA GLY A 34 17.52 51.54 -43.92
C GLY A 34 18.61 50.48 -43.70
N ALA A 35 18.81 49.99 -42.48
CA ALA A 35 19.64 48.81 -42.26
C ALA A 35 18.89 47.54 -42.68
N ASP A 36 19.55 46.72 -43.49
CA ASP A 36 19.02 45.40 -43.81
C ASP A 36 19.25 44.44 -42.63
N PRO A 37 18.22 43.69 -42.20
CA PRO A 37 18.32 42.77 -41.05
C PRO A 37 19.27 41.59 -41.32
N GLU A 38 19.59 41.33 -42.59
CA GLU A 38 20.51 40.26 -42.99
C GLU A 38 21.98 40.67 -42.86
N THR A 39 22.32 41.94 -43.11
CA THR A 39 23.71 42.43 -43.11
C THR A 39 24.15 42.96 -41.75
N SER A 40 23.20 43.41 -40.91
CA SER A 40 23.46 44.03 -39.61
C SER A 40 23.38 43.04 -38.43
N LYS A 41 23.57 41.75 -38.70
CA LYS A 41 23.53 40.70 -37.68
C LYS A 41 24.71 40.82 -36.73
N THR A 42 24.47 40.56 -35.45
CA THR A 42 25.55 40.39 -34.48
C THR A 42 26.19 39.02 -34.65
N ALA A 43 27.43 38.85 -34.18
CA ALA A 43 28.09 37.55 -34.15
C ALA A 43 27.26 36.46 -33.43
N TYR A 44 26.44 36.85 -32.44
CA TYR A 44 25.53 35.94 -31.76
C TYR A 44 24.33 35.53 -32.62
N GLN A 45 23.79 36.46 -33.43
CA GLN A 45 22.69 36.19 -34.37
C GLN A 45 23.12 35.36 -35.58
N GLU A 46 24.37 35.52 -36.02
CA GLU A 46 24.95 34.68 -37.08
C GLU A 46 25.07 33.22 -36.63
N LEU A 47 25.57 32.99 -35.41
CA LEU A 47 25.68 31.65 -34.83
C LEU A 47 24.32 31.05 -34.51
N THR A 48 23.39 31.86 -34.00
CA THR A 48 22.07 31.39 -33.56
C THR A 48 21.01 32.44 -33.89
N PRO A 49 20.37 32.36 -35.09
CA PRO A 49 19.34 33.32 -35.49
C PRO A 49 18.24 33.56 -34.46
N ASN A 50 17.73 32.49 -33.82
CA ASN A 50 16.82 32.59 -32.68
C ASN A 50 17.42 31.86 -31.47
N PRO A 51 17.79 32.59 -30.40
CA PRO A 51 18.45 32.00 -29.23
C PRO A 51 17.50 31.19 -28.33
N PHE A 52 16.20 31.20 -28.62
CA PHE A 52 15.16 30.51 -27.87
C PHE A 52 14.73 29.18 -28.48
N SER A 53 15.05 28.94 -29.75
CA SER A 53 14.77 27.68 -30.44
C SER A 53 16.00 26.77 -30.48
N PRO A 54 15.82 25.44 -30.33
CA PRO A 54 16.90 24.51 -30.63
C PRO A 54 17.29 24.60 -32.10
N GLN A 55 18.58 24.40 -32.41
CA GLN A 55 19.09 24.48 -33.78
C GLN A 55 19.84 23.22 -34.15
N LYS A 56 19.63 22.76 -35.38
CA LYS A 56 20.33 21.61 -35.92
C LYS A 56 21.64 22.07 -36.55
N HIS A 57 22.77 21.55 -36.08
CA HIS A 57 24.08 21.88 -36.62
C HIS A 57 24.21 21.33 -38.05
N PRO A 58 24.67 22.13 -39.03
CA PRO A 58 24.65 21.74 -40.45
C PRO A 58 25.59 20.56 -40.75
N VAL A 59 26.79 20.54 -40.17
CA VAL A 59 27.78 19.48 -40.40
C VAL A 59 27.46 18.18 -39.63
N THR A 60 27.29 18.26 -38.32
CA THR A 60 27.09 17.07 -37.47
C THR A 60 25.65 16.55 -37.46
N GLY A 61 24.67 17.34 -37.92
CA GLY A 61 23.26 16.99 -37.90
C GLY A 61 22.65 16.88 -36.50
N LYS A 62 23.40 17.17 -35.43
CA LYS A 62 22.91 17.11 -34.05
C LYS A 62 22.11 18.36 -33.70
N TRP A 63 21.08 18.19 -32.88
CA TRP A 63 20.35 19.30 -32.30
C TRP A 63 21.12 19.86 -31.12
N HIS A 64 21.36 21.16 -31.15
CA HIS A 64 21.86 21.92 -30.02
C HIS A 64 20.68 22.50 -29.24
N ASP A 65 20.81 22.44 -27.92
CA ASP A 65 19.87 23.09 -27.02
C ASP A 65 19.81 24.59 -27.27
N PRO A 66 18.65 25.24 -27.01
CA PRO A 66 18.55 26.68 -27.12
C PRO A 66 19.52 27.36 -26.13
N VAL A 67 20.18 28.42 -26.59
CA VAL A 67 21.14 29.22 -25.80
C VAL A 67 20.53 29.68 -24.47
N PHE A 68 19.22 29.97 -24.48
CA PHE A 68 18.43 30.18 -23.27
C PHE A 68 17.46 29.02 -23.07
N SER A 69 17.63 28.28 -21.97
CA SER A 69 16.66 27.28 -21.49
C SER A 69 15.24 27.87 -21.33
N LEU A 70 14.20 27.04 -21.41
CA LEU A 70 12.80 27.46 -21.25
C LEU A 70 12.53 28.25 -19.96
N ARG A 71 13.25 27.97 -18.85
CA ARG A 71 13.17 28.76 -17.60
C ARG A 71 13.67 30.18 -17.82
N ARG A 72 14.86 30.34 -18.38
CA ARG A 72 15.47 31.65 -18.68
C ARG A 72 14.65 32.44 -19.72
N GLN A 73 14.03 31.75 -20.67
CA GLN A 73 13.08 32.37 -21.61
C GLN A 73 11.88 32.96 -20.86
N ALA A 74 11.26 32.19 -19.97
CA ALA A 74 10.12 32.66 -19.17
C ALA A 74 10.50 33.85 -18.26
N GLU A 75 11.69 33.85 -17.68
CA GLU A 75 12.20 35.00 -16.90
C GLU A 75 12.39 36.25 -17.76
N LEU A 76 12.96 36.11 -18.96
CA LEU A 76 13.14 37.24 -19.88
C LEU A 76 11.79 37.78 -20.36
N VAL A 77 10.85 36.90 -20.72
CA VAL A 77 9.49 37.30 -21.10
C VAL A 77 8.79 37.99 -19.94
N LYS A 78 8.89 37.47 -18.72
CA LYS A 78 8.30 38.09 -17.52
C LYS A 78 8.86 39.48 -17.24
N LEU A 79 10.17 39.67 -17.38
CA LEU A 79 10.79 41.00 -17.27
C LEU A 79 10.35 41.92 -18.41
N ALA A 80 10.27 41.40 -19.64
CA ALA A 80 9.95 42.21 -20.82
C ALA A 80 8.51 42.74 -20.82
N ARG A 81 7.49 41.89 -20.70
CA ARG A 81 6.70 41.86 -19.48
C ARG A 81 6.35 43.17 -18.77
N GLU A 82 6.85 43.19 -17.55
CA GLU A 82 6.78 44.27 -16.57
C GLU A 82 7.27 45.62 -17.13
N HIS A 83 8.18 45.60 -18.10
CA HIS A 83 8.76 46.81 -18.72
C HIS A 83 8.18 47.18 -20.09
N GLY A 84 7.14 46.49 -20.58
CA GLY A 84 6.48 46.79 -21.86
C GLY A 84 7.32 46.57 -23.12
N VAL A 85 8.36 45.73 -23.07
CA VAL A 85 9.28 45.45 -24.19
C VAL A 85 9.19 44.00 -24.70
N GLU A 86 8.05 43.34 -24.51
CA GLU A 86 7.85 41.94 -24.91
C GLU A 86 7.91 41.74 -26.43
N GLU A 87 7.41 42.71 -27.21
CA GLU A 87 7.44 42.71 -28.68
C GLU A 87 8.85 42.73 -29.29
N LEU A 88 9.84 43.19 -28.53
CA LEU A 88 11.24 43.25 -28.96
C LEU A 88 11.95 41.89 -28.82
N LEU A 89 11.34 40.93 -28.13
CA LEU A 89 11.91 39.58 -27.99
C LEU A 89 11.63 38.73 -29.23
N PRO A 90 12.54 37.82 -29.62
CA PRO A 90 12.24 36.83 -30.65
C PRO A 90 11.09 35.92 -30.22
N LYS A 91 10.40 35.33 -31.20
CA LYS A 91 9.25 34.44 -30.97
C LYS A 91 9.63 33.29 -30.02
N THR A 92 8.83 33.09 -28.96
CA THR A 92 8.99 31.99 -27.99
C THR A 92 7.68 31.30 -27.67
N VAL A 93 7.78 30.04 -27.24
CA VAL A 93 6.68 29.27 -26.63
C VAL A 93 6.23 29.90 -25.29
N LYS A 94 7.09 30.72 -24.68
CA LYS A 94 6.82 31.38 -23.40
C LYS A 94 6.19 32.77 -23.54
N GLY A 95 6.10 33.32 -24.74
CA GLY A 95 5.47 34.62 -25.02
C GLY A 95 3.96 34.61 -24.77
N THR A 96 3.43 35.77 -24.36
CA THR A 96 1.99 35.98 -24.11
C THR A 96 1.16 35.74 -25.35
N GLU A 97 1.50 36.43 -26.44
CA GLU A 97 0.78 36.34 -27.71
C GLU A 97 0.75 34.91 -28.22
N TYR A 98 1.89 34.21 -28.18
CA TYR A 98 1.98 32.82 -28.58
C TYR A 98 1.10 31.92 -27.71
N GLN A 99 1.15 32.06 -26.39
CA GLN A 99 0.34 31.21 -25.49
C GLN A 99 -1.15 31.45 -25.64
N ILE A 100 -1.56 32.70 -25.83
CA ILE A 100 -2.97 33.06 -26.05
C ILE A 100 -3.43 32.52 -27.39
N ALA A 101 -2.68 32.80 -28.48
CA ALA A 101 -3.00 32.30 -29.82
C ALA A 101 -3.08 30.77 -29.84
N HIS A 102 -2.10 30.08 -29.26
CA HIS A 102 -2.07 28.63 -29.19
C HIS A 102 -3.27 28.07 -28.41
N ARG A 103 -3.65 28.71 -27.29
CA ARG A 103 -4.82 28.30 -26.50
C ARG A 103 -6.13 28.54 -27.23
N VAL A 104 -6.26 29.65 -27.95
CA VAL A 104 -7.47 29.97 -28.73
C VAL A 104 -7.62 29.02 -29.92
N GLU A 105 -6.54 28.76 -30.64
CA GLU A 105 -6.54 27.87 -31.81
C GLU A 105 -6.79 26.40 -31.43
N HIS A 106 -6.09 25.91 -30.41
CA HIS A 106 -6.09 24.47 -30.09
C HIS A 106 -7.07 24.08 -28.97
N GLY A 107 -7.49 25.02 -28.14
CA GLY A 107 -8.34 24.76 -26.97
C GLY A 107 -7.69 23.87 -25.90
N LEU A 108 -8.50 23.36 -24.96
CA LEU A 108 -8.06 22.37 -23.99
C LEU A 108 -7.99 20.99 -24.66
N ARG A 109 -6.86 20.30 -24.53
CA ARG A 109 -6.61 19.01 -25.22
C ARG A 109 -6.27 17.86 -24.26
N VAL A 110 -6.59 18.02 -22.98
CA VAL A 110 -6.39 16.97 -21.96
C VAL A 110 -7.34 15.80 -22.24
N LYS A 111 -6.88 14.56 -22.01
CA LYS A 111 -7.72 13.38 -22.23
C LYS A 111 -8.93 13.42 -21.28
N GLY A 112 -10.13 13.20 -21.82
CA GLY A 112 -11.39 13.22 -21.07
C GLY A 112 -12.14 14.54 -21.17
N THR A 113 -11.52 15.65 -20.76
CA THR A 113 -12.15 16.99 -20.72
C THR A 113 -11.77 17.91 -21.88
N GLY A 114 -10.83 17.49 -22.73
CA GLY A 114 -10.43 18.25 -23.90
C GLY A 114 -11.52 18.34 -24.96
N VAL A 115 -11.43 19.35 -25.81
CA VAL A 115 -12.36 19.56 -26.94
C VAL A 115 -12.38 18.31 -27.81
N GLY A 116 -13.57 17.76 -28.05
CA GLY A 116 -13.78 16.53 -28.81
C GLY A 116 -13.39 15.22 -28.08
N GLN A 117 -13.05 15.28 -26.79
CA GLN A 117 -12.85 14.10 -25.94
C GLN A 117 -14.06 13.84 -25.06
N SER A 118 -14.23 12.57 -24.66
CA SER A 118 -15.23 12.16 -23.68
C SER A 118 -14.57 11.50 -22.47
N VAL A 119 -15.20 11.68 -21.30
CA VAL A 119 -14.76 11.06 -20.05
C VAL A 119 -15.09 9.57 -20.07
N LYS A 120 -14.16 8.74 -19.58
CA LYS A 120 -14.32 7.28 -19.56
C LYS A 120 -15.46 6.81 -18.63
N GLY A 121 -15.74 7.53 -17.55
CA GLY A 121 -16.64 7.12 -16.48
C GLY A 121 -16.02 6.07 -15.56
N HIS A 122 -16.46 6.08 -14.29
CA HIS A 122 -15.99 5.10 -13.31
C HIS A 122 -16.47 3.68 -13.65
N ALA A 123 -15.83 2.66 -13.08
CA ALA A 123 -16.19 1.26 -13.37
C ALA A 123 -17.64 0.94 -12.99
N TYR A 124 -18.13 1.47 -11.86
CA TYR A 124 -19.51 1.25 -11.41
C TYR A 124 -20.53 1.95 -12.30
N GLU A 125 -20.22 3.12 -12.87
CA GLU A 125 -21.12 3.86 -13.78
C GLU A 125 -21.30 3.06 -15.07
N ARG A 126 -20.19 2.58 -15.64
CA ARG A 126 -20.20 1.76 -16.85
C ARG A 126 -20.93 0.43 -16.65
N ALA A 127 -20.78 -0.20 -15.48
CA ALA A 127 -21.41 -1.48 -15.18
C ALA A 127 -22.84 -1.36 -14.61
N SER A 128 -23.29 -0.15 -14.25
CA SER A 128 -24.56 0.07 -13.56
C SER A 128 -25.75 -0.46 -14.35
N ILE A 129 -25.81 -0.14 -15.65
CA ILE A 129 -26.92 -0.53 -16.52
C ILE A 129 -27.04 -2.06 -16.60
N ALA A 130 -25.94 -2.74 -16.94
CA ALA A 130 -25.91 -4.21 -17.01
C ALA A 130 -26.23 -4.87 -15.66
N LYS A 131 -25.75 -4.30 -14.54
CA LYS A 131 -26.05 -4.80 -13.19
C LYS A 131 -27.53 -4.65 -12.84
N MET A 132 -28.15 -3.54 -13.22
CA MET A 132 -29.58 -3.28 -12.97
C MET A 132 -30.48 -4.17 -13.85
N GLU A 133 -30.10 -4.44 -15.10
CA GLU A 133 -30.80 -5.41 -15.95
C GLU A 133 -30.74 -6.82 -15.37
N LYS A 134 -29.57 -7.27 -14.94
CA LYS A 134 -29.41 -8.58 -14.28
C LYS A 134 -30.28 -8.69 -13.02
N ARG A 135 -30.39 -7.59 -12.24
CA ARG A 135 -31.28 -7.54 -11.07
C ARG A 135 -32.75 -7.63 -11.47
N ARG A 136 -33.18 -6.90 -12.52
CA ARG A 136 -34.55 -6.97 -13.05
C ARG A 136 -34.89 -8.39 -13.49
N ASP A 137 -34.02 -9.03 -14.25
CA ASP A 137 -34.25 -10.40 -14.76
C ASP A 137 -34.32 -11.42 -13.64
N ALA A 138 -33.47 -11.31 -12.62
CA ALA A 138 -33.51 -12.17 -11.45
C ALA A 138 -34.82 -12.01 -10.68
N MET A 139 -35.31 -10.77 -10.51
CA MET A 139 -36.59 -10.49 -9.87
C MET A 139 -37.77 -11.07 -10.64
N LEU A 140 -37.75 -11.00 -11.97
CA LEU A 140 -38.77 -11.60 -12.83
C LEU A 140 -38.80 -13.13 -12.73
N LYS A 141 -37.63 -13.77 -12.62
CA LYS A 141 -37.50 -15.24 -12.51
C LYS A 141 -37.68 -15.77 -11.08
N MET A 142 -37.65 -14.90 -10.07
CA MET A 142 -37.74 -15.28 -8.65
C MET A 142 -39.00 -16.09 -8.29
N PRO A 143 -40.21 -15.74 -8.77
CA PRO A 143 -41.42 -16.50 -8.43
C PRO A 143 -41.44 -17.92 -9.01
N ASP A 144 -40.83 -18.15 -10.17
CA ASP A 144 -40.71 -19.49 -10.77
C ASP A 144 -39.70 -20.33 -10.00
N LEU A 145 -38.55 -19.75 -9.68
CA LEU A 145 -37.51 -20.40 -8.89
C LEU A 145 -38.00 -20.79 -7.49
N MET A 146 -38.80 -19.92 -6.83
CA MET A 146 -39.44 -20.24 -5.56
C MET A 146 -40.43 -21.40 -5.68
N ARG A 147 -41.17 -21.51 -6.78
CA ARG A 147 -42.09 -22.64 -7.02
C ARG A 147 -41.32 -23.94 -7.22
N GLU A 148 -40.23 -23.92 -7.97
CA GLU A 148 -39.37 -25.08 -8.16
C GLU A 148 -38.70 -25.52 -6.85
N TRP A 149 -38.17 -24.58 -6.07
CA TRP A 149 -37.53 -24.88 -4.79
C TRP A 149 -38.52 -25.48 -3.78
N LYS A 150 -39.74 -24.93 -3.68
CA LYS A 150 -40.79 -25.47 -2.81
C LYS A 150 -41.34 -26.84 -3.25
N LYS A 151 -41.19 -27.21 -4.53
CA LYS A 151 -41.57 -28.54 -5.04
C LYS A 151 -40.57 -29.62 -4.63
N ARG A 152 -39.32 -29.25 -4.33
CA ARG A 152 -38.36 -30.23 -3.82
C ARG A 152 -38.83 -30.69 -2.44
N PRO A 153 -38.94 -32.00 -2.20
CA PRO A 153 -39.24 -32.48 -0.86
C PRO A 153 -38.16 -31.98 0.08
N PHE A 154 -38.59 -31.46 1.24
CA PHE A 154 -37.70 -31.24 2.36
C PHE A 154 -37.22 -32.61 2.81
N GLU A 155 -36.10 -33.07 2.28
CA GLU A 155 -35.33 -34.13 2.94
C GLU A 155 -34.71 -33.49 4.19
N PRO A 156 -35.06 -33.93 5.40
CA PRO A 156 -34.31 -33.54 6.58
C PRO A 156 -32.94 -34.17 6.43
N ASP A 157 -32.02 -33.41 5.82
CA ASP A 157 -30.61 -33.76 5.82
C ASP A 157 -30.19 -33.97 7.27
N THR A 158 -29.75 -35.19 7.52
CA THR A 158 -28.95 -35.67 8.63
C THR A 158 -27.61 -34.92 8.65
N MET A 159 -27.64 -33.60 8.79
CA MET A 159 -26.50 -32.81 9.21
C MET A 159 -26.45 -32.87 10.73
N SER A 160 -25.93 -33.99 11.24
CA SER A 160 -25.29 -34.01 12.56
C SER A 160 -24.11 -33.05 12.48
N ALA A 161 -24.37 -31.77 12.75
CA ALA A 161 -23.34 -30.89 13.24
C ALA A 161 -22.90 -31.50 14.56
N SER A 162 -21.75 -32.17 14.55
CA SER A 162 -21.00 -32.47 15.75
C SER A 162 -20.68 -31.14 16.42
N THR A 163 -21.60 -30.63 17.23
CA THR A 163 -21.29 -29.71 18.31
C THR A 163 -20.53 -30.53 19.34
N SER A 164 -19.30 -30.92 19.01
CA SER A 164 -18.35 -31.37 20.02
C SER A 164 -18.18 -30.19 20.96
N ASN A 165 -18.61 -30.34 22.20
CA ASN A 165 -18.35 -29.31 23.20
C ASN A 165 -16.83 -29.07 23.22
N PRO A 166 -16.39 -27.81 23.14
CA PRO A 166 -14.97 -27.47 23.10
C PRO A 166 -14.29 -28.03 24.35
N THR A 167 -13.10 -28.57 24.19
CA THR A 167 -12.38 -29.13 25.35
C THR A 167 -11.92 -28.01 26.28
N HIS A 168 -11.76 -28.27 27.59
CA HIS A 168 -11.28 -27.24 28.53
C HIS A 168 -9.88 -26.70 28.17
N TYR A 169 -9.08 -27.51 27.48
CA TYR A 169 -7.78 -27.13 26.92
C TYR A 169 -7.91 -26.13 25.75
N GLU A 170 -8.92 -26.33 24.90
CA GLU A 170 -9.25 -25.45 23.77
C GLU A 170 -9.83 -24.11 24.25
N VAL A 171 -10.69 -24.13 25.27
CA VAL A 171 -11.29 -22.90 25.86
C VAL A 171 -10.24 -21.95 26.45
N LEU A 172 -9.12 -22.47 26.96
CA LEU A 172 -8.03 -21.68 27.54
C LEU A 172 -6.84 -21.45 26.59
N ASP A 173 -6.88 -22.03 25.37
CA ASP A 173 -5.77 -22.07 24.42
C ASP A 173 -4.45 -22.58 25.07
N VAL A 174 -4.52 -23.70 25.82
CA VAL A 174 -3.36 -24.32 26.48
C VAL A 174 -3.24 -25.79 26.07
N SER A 175 -2.07 -26.18 25.56
CA SER A 175 -1.81 -27.57 25.18
C SER A 175 -1.51 -28.44 26.41
N PRO A 176 -2.05 -29.68 26.49
CA PRO A 176 -1.79 -30.62 27.58
C PRO A 176 -0.30 -30.90 27.84
N SER A 177 0.54 -30.87 26.81
CA SER A 177 1.98 -31.16 26.88
C SER A 177 2.78 -30.10 27.66
N LEU A 178 2.38 -28.83 27.59
CA LEU A 178 3.06 -27.72 28.30
C LEU A 178 2.80 -27.75 29.82
N LEU A 179 1.67 -28.32 30.22
CA LEU A 179 1.26 -28.45 31.62
C LEU A 179 1.77 -29.76 32.25
N GLY A 180 2.84 -30.35 31.71
CA GLY A 180 3.49 -31.55 32.26
C GLY A 180 5.02 -31.46 32.31
N SER A 181 5.63 -30.52 31.57
CA SER A 181 7.09 -30.33 31.51
C SER A 181 7.65 -29.46 32.64
N SER A 182 6.83 -28.63 33.28
CA SER A 182 7.29 -27.57 34.21
C SER A 182 6.33 -27.41 35.38
N GLN A 183 6.32 -28.42 36.25
CA GLN A 183 5.40 -28.58 37.38
C GLN A 183 5.39 -27.39 38.37
N ASP A 184 6.52 -26.68 38.49
CA ASP A 184 6.65 -25.50 39.37
C ASP A 184 6.02 -24.22 38.79
N GLN A 185 5.82 -24.14 37.46
CA GLN A 185 5.29 -22.95 36.78
C GLN A 185 3.85 -23.11 36.29
N GLU A 186 3.27 -24.31 36.36
CA GLU A 186 1.89 -24.62 35.99
C GLU A 186 0.83 -23.63 36.54
N PRO A 187 0.81 -23.26 37.84
CA PRO A 187 -0.23 -22.38 38.36
C PRO A 187 -0.14 -20.95 37.80
N GLN A 188 1.07 -20.47 37.48
CA GLN A 188 1.26 -19.14 36.89
C GLN A 188 0.83 -19.12 35.42
N LEU A 189 1.14 -20.18 34.69
CA LEU A 189 0.75 -20.36 33.29
C LEU A 189 -0.78 -20.44 33.14
N LEU A 190 -1.45 -21.23 33.98
CA LEU A 190 -2.92 -21.34 33.98
C LEU A 190 -3.59 -20.01 34.32
N LYS A 191 -3.05 -19.27 35.30
CA LYS A 191 -3.57 -17.94 35.67
C LYS A 191 -3.41 -16.91 34.54
N ARG A 192 -2.27 -16.95 33.83
CA ARG A 192 -2.01 -16.11 32.65
C ARG A 192 -2.96 -16.46 31.49
N ALA A 193 -3.17 -17.74 31.23
CA ALA A 193 -4.08 -18.23 30.20
C ALA A 193 -5.54 -17.84 30.48
N TYR A 194 -5.99 -17.97 31.73
CA TYR A 194 -7.32 -17.54 32.18
C TYR A 194 -7.54 -16.03 31.96
N HIS A 195 -6.58 -15.20 32.36
CA HIS A 195 -6.66 -13.75 32.16
C HIS A 195 -6.69 -13.38 30.66
N ARG A 196 -5.90 -14.08 29.82
CA ARG A 196 -5.92 -13.91 28.36
C ARG A 196 -7.27 -14.30 27.75
N ALA A 197 -7.83 -15.44 28.15
CA ALA A 197 -9.11 -15.94 27.64
C ALA A 197 -10.26 -14.96 27.97
N LEU A 198 -10.32 -14.45 29.22
CA LEU A 198 -11.30 -13.43 29.60
C LEU A 198 -11.19 -12.16 28.76
N LEU A 199 -9.96 -11.69 28.48
CA LEU A 199 -9.73 -10.48 27.69
C LEU A 199 -10.04 -10.64 26.19
N ARG A 200 -10.00 -11.87 25.66
CA ARG A 200 -10.34 -12.20 24.27
C ARG A 200 -11.85 -12.39 24.09
N HIS A 201 -12.49 -13.08 25.03
CA HIS A 201 -13.90 -13.46 24.94
C HIS A 201 -14.84 -12.54 25.75
N HIS A 202 -14.35 -11.38 26.22
CA HIS A 202 -15.17 -10.40 26.92
C HIS A 202 -16.32 -9.90 26.02
N PRO A 203 -17.58 -9.85 26.50
CA PRO A 203 -18.74 -9.48 25.69
C PRO A 203 -18.68 -8.06 25.12
N ASP A 204 -18.00 -7.14 25.81
CA ASP A 204 -17.81 -5.74 25.37
C ASP A 204 -16.91 -5.62 24.12
N LYS A 205 -15.90 -6.50 23.97
CA LYS A 205 -15.06 -6.55 22.76
C LYS A 205 -15.73 -7.27 21.60
N ALA A 206 -16.51 -8.31 21.88
CA ALA A 206 -17.33 -8.98 20.87
C ALA A 206 -18.37 -8.03 20.25
N ALA A 207 -18.95 -7.12 21.06
CA ALA A 207 -19.83 -6.06 20.58
C ALA A 207 -19.10 -5.02 19.71
N ALA A 208 -17.86 -4.64 20.09
CA ALA A 208 -17.04 -3.71 19.31
C ALA A 208 -16.58 -4.29 17.96
N GLU A 209 -16.25 -5.58 17.89
CA GLU A 209 -15.92 -6.25 16.61
C GLU A 209 -17.16 -6.43 15.72
N GLY A 210 -18.34 -6.69 16.29
CA GLY A 210 -19.60 -6.71 15.55
C GLY A 210 -19.93 -5.39 14.86
N ALA A 211 -19.61 -4.25 15.50
CA ALA A 211 -19.83 -2.91 14.95
C ALA A 211 -18.82 -2.53 13.84
N ARG A 212 -17.56 -2.98 13.94
CA ARG A 212 -16.50 -2.71 12.93
C ARG A 212 -16.68 -3.52 11.65
N ARG A 213 -17.30 -4.70 11.71
CA ARG A 213 -17.51 -5.61 10.56
C ARG A 213 -18.65 -5.22 9.62
N ALA A 214 -19.38 -4.12 9.89
CA ALA A 214 -20.44 -3.62 9.01
C ALA A 214 -19.92 -2.88 7.75
N GLY A 215 -18.62 -2.62 7.64
CA GLY A 215 -18.04 -1.76 6.59
C GLY A 215 -17.17 -2.43 5.52
N GLU A 216 -16.75 -3.69 5.66
CA GLU A 216 -15.72 -4.27 4.78
C GLU A 216 -16.11 -5.61 4.14
N THR A 217 -15.64 -5.77 2.91
CA THR A 217 -15.93 -6.83 1.95
C THR A 217 -15.65 -8.24 2.45
N TYR A 218 -16.55 -9.16 2.05
CA TYR A 218 -16.58 -10.60 2.25
C TYR A 218 -15.19 -11.31 2.17
N GLN A 219 -14.58 -11.54 3.33
CA GLN A 219 -13.71 -12.69 3.57
C GLN A 219 -14.24 -13.39 4.82
N LYS A 220 -14.65 -14.65 4.68
CA LYS A 220 -15.20 -15.49 5.74
C LYS A 220 -14.09 -15.74 6.79
N PRO A 221 -14.17 -15.18 8.01
CA PRO A 221 -13.18 -15.49 9.04
C PRO A 221 -13.36 -16.95 9.49
N PRO A 222 -12.29 -17.64 9.96
CA PRO A 222 -12.47 -18.88 10.70
C PRO A 222 -13.34 -18.56 11.93
N ALA A 223 -14.25 -19.47 12.26
CA ALA A 223 -15.11 -19.33 13.43
C ALA A 223 -14.24 -19.39 14.68
N SER A 224 -13.73 -18.25 15.16
CA SER A 224 -13.20 -18.17 16.53
C SER A 224 -14.40 -18.39 17.45
N ALA A 225 -14.52 -19.60 17.99
CA ALA A 225 -15.56 -19.95 18.93
C ALA A 225 -15.51 -18.95 20.09
N LEU A 226 -16.56 -18.13 20.21
CA LEU A 226 -16.68 -17.21 21.32
C LEU A 226 -17.13 -18.02 22.54
N TYR A 227 -16.22 -18.22 23.51
CA TYR A 227 -16.55 -18.92 24.75
C TYR A 227 -17.19 -17.99 25.77
N THR A 228 -18.15 -18.49 26.55
CA THR A 228 -18.75 -17.70 27.63
C THR A 228 -17.81 -17.60 28.82
N VAL A 229 -17.98 -16.57 29.64
CA VAL A 229 -17.19 -16.39 30.88
C VAL A 229 -17.36 -17.59 31.82
N ASP A 230 -18.56 -18.19 31.84
CA ASP A 230 -18.84 -19.41 32.62
C ASP A 230 -18.02 -20.61 32.11
N GLN A 231 -17.87 -20.79 30.79
CA GLN A 231 -17.02 -21.85 30.23
C GLN A 231 -15.53 -21.66 30.54
N ILE A 232 -15.06 -20.42 30.52
CA ILE A 232 -13.65 -20.08 30.82
C ILE A 232 -13.35 -20.32 32.30
N THR A 233 -14.28 -19.96 33.18
CA THR A 233 -14.15 -20.20 34.62
C THR A 233 -14.20 -21.70 34.96
N THR A 234 -15.10 -22.47 34.35
CA THR A 234 -15.14 -23.93 34.55
C THR A 234 -13.87 -24.63 34.02
N ALA A 235 -13.33 -24.17 32.89
CA ALA A 235 -12.07 -24.69 32.36
C ALA A 235 -10.89 -24.40 33.31
N TYR A 236 -10.82 -23.20 33.88
CA TYR A 236 -9.74 -22.85 34.80
C TYR A 236 -9.81 -23.62 36.12
N THR A 237 -11.00 -23.75 36.72
CA THR A 237 -11.16 -24.47 38.00
C THR A 237 -10.86 -25.96 37.86
N THR A 238 -11.25 -26.57 36.74
CA THR A 238 -10.97 -27.99 36.48
C THR A 238 -9.49 -28.25 36.18
N LEU A 239 -8.81 -27.36 35.45
CA LEU A 239 -7.37 -27.52 35.15
C LEU A 239 -6.45 -27.07 36.30
N SER A 240 -6.89 -26.19 37.20
CA SER A 240 -6.08 -25.72 38.34
C SER A 240 -5.91 -26.77 39.44
N ASP A 241 -6.92 -27.65 39.62
CA ASP A 241 -6.89 -28.70 40.64
C ASP A 241 -6.35 -30.01 40.06
N PRO A 242 -5.22 -30.54 40.56
CA PRO A 242 -4.55 -31.70 39.95
C PRO A 242 -5.38 -32.99 40.00
N LYS A 243 -6.32 -33.10 40.94
CA LYS A 243 -7.25 -34.24 41.02
C LYS A 243 -8.36 -34.12 39.97
N ALA A 244 -9.01 -32.96 39.89
CA ALA A 244 -10.08 -32.70 38.92
C ALA A 244 -9.58 -32.77 37.48
N ARG A 245 -8.35 -32.28 37.21
CA ARG A 245 -7.69 -32.39 35.91
C ARG A 245 -7.48 -33.84 35.50
N ARG A 246 -7.00 -34.70 36.42
CA ARG A 246 -6.79 -36.13 36.13
C ARG A 246 -8.10 -36.85 35.83
N GLU A 247 -9.15 -36.56 36.59
CA GLU A 247 -10.49 -37.11 36.35
C GLU A 247 -11.04 -36.68 34.98
N TYR A 248 -10.84 -35.39 34.63
CA TYR A 248 -11.20 -34.86 33.32
C TYR A 248 -10.39 -35.49 32.18
N ASP A 249 -9.07 -35.66 32.34
CA ASP A 249 -8.21 -36.30 31.34
C ASP A 249 -8.58 -37.77 31.11
N ILE A 250 -8.98 -38.48 32.17
CA ILE A 250 -9.50 -39.86 32.07
C ILE A 250 -10.82 -39.85 31.29
N ALA A 251 -11.75 -38.95 31.61
CA ALA A 251 -13.02 -38.83 30.90
C ALA A 251 -12.82 -38.47 29.42
N LEU A 252 -11.87 -37.58 29.11
CA LEU A 252 -11.55 -37.18 27.73
C LEU A 252 -10.96 -38.36 26.94
N ARG A 253 -10.09 -39.18 27.55
CA ARG A 253 -9.59 -40.40 26.89
C ARG A 253 -10.68 -41.43 26.64
N GLN A 254 -11.63 -41.56 27.58
CA GLN A 254 -12.77 -42.47 27.43
C GLN A 254 -13.74 -42.01 26.32
N SER A 255 -14.02 -40.71 26.23
CA SER A 255 -14.88 -40.16 25.16
C SER A 255 -14.19 -40.12 23.79
N SER A 256 -12.87 -39.92 23.76
CA SER A 256 -12.07 -39.98 22.52
C SER A 256 -11.99 -41.41 21.96
N ALA A 257 -11.94 -42.43 22.85
CA ALA A 257 -11.89 -43.84 22.47
C ALA A 257 -13.18 -44.32 21.79
N ASP A 258 -14.34 -43.75 22.13
CA ASP A 258 -15.61 -44.02 21.44
C ASP A 258 -15.70 -43.35 20.06
N THR A 259 -14.78 -42.43 19.73
CA THR A 259 -14.87 -41.57 18.54
C THR A 259 -13.73 -41.78 17.53
N GLN A 260 -12.76 -42.67 17.77
CA GLN A 260 -11.59 -42.84 16.88
C GLN A 260 -11.38 -44.28 16.37
N ALA A 261 -11.61 -44.45 15.06
CA ALA A 261 -10.98 -45.48 14.23
C ALA A 261 -9.47 -45.16 14.05
N PRO A 262 -8.61 -46.17 13.83
CA PRO A 262 -7.17 -45.97 13.87
C PRO A 262 -6.65 -45.39 12.55
N GLY A 263 -5.91 -44.29 12.64
CA GLY A 263 -5.10 -43.77 11.55
C GLY A 263 -5.52 -42.38 11.06
N GLN A 264 -5.18 -41.36 11.83
CA GLN A 264 -4.96 -40.04 11.24
C GLN A 264 -3.93 -39.30 12.10
N GLU A 265 -2.70 -39.28 11.61
CA GLU A 265 -1.60 -38.52 12.17
C GLU A 265 -1.90 -37.03 11.98
N ASP A 266 -1.76 -36.26 13.06
CA ASP A 266 -2.06 -34.84 13.17
C ASP A 266 -1.10 -33.98 12.31
N GLU A 267 -1.36 -33.91 11.01
CA GLU A 267 -0.79 -32.93 10.07
C GLU A 267 -1.81 -31.80 9.79
N SER A 268 -2.52 -31.33 10.83
CA SER A 268 -3.61 -30.35 10.67
C SER A 268 -3.46 -29.04 11.44
N PHE A 269 -2.29 -28.79 12.06
CA PHE A 269 -2.04 -27.55 12.81
C PHE A 269 -0.77 -26.81 12.38
N ARG A 270 -0.56 -26.66 11.06
CA ARG A 270 0.54 -25.85 10.51
C ARG A 270 0.04 -24.89 9.43
N THR A 271 -0.84 -23.96 9.83
CA THR A 271 -1.41 -22.96 8.94
C THR A 271 -0.83 -21.57 9.29
N GLY A 272 0.02 -21.02 8.41
CA GLY A 272 0.44 -19.61 8.42
C GLY A 272 1.77 -19.31 9.12
N PHE A 273 2.88 -19.76 8.55
CA PHE A 273 4.22 -19.29 8.93
C PHE A 273 4.67 -18.14 8.01
N ASP A 274 5.28 -17.11 8.58
CA ASP A 274 6.03 -16.10 7.80
C ASP A 274 7.45 -16.65 7.56
N ILE A 275 7.91 -16.55 6.31
CA ILE A 275 9.29 -16.92 5.91
C ILE A 275 10.14 -15.66 6.07
N VAL A 276 11.25 -15.77 6.78
CA VAL A 276 12.11 -14.64 7.14
C VAL A 276 13.57 -15.05 6.94
N ASP A 277 14.37 -14.17 6.34
CA ASP A 277 15.80 -14.40 6.16
C ASP A 277 16.57 -14.05 7.44
N LEU A 278 17.68 -14.76 7.72
CA LEU A 278 18.49 -14.53 8.93
C LEU A 278 19.04 -13.09 9.01
N ASP A 279 19.26 -12.45 7.86
CA ASP A 279 19.75 -11.06 7.78
C ASP A 279 18.69 -10.02 8.21
N ASP A 280 17.41 -10.39 8.23
CA ASP A 280 16.30 -9.53 8.67
C ASP A 280 16.06 -9.60 10.19
N LEU A 281 16.76 -10.49 10.90
CA LEU A 281 16.65 -10.67 12.34
C LEU A 281 17.62 -9.76 13.11
N GLU A 282 17.14 -9.14 14.19
CA GLU A 282 18.00 -8.33 15.06
C GLU A 282 18.90 -9.26 15.90
N PHE A 283 20.21 -9.00 15.90
CA PHE A 283 21.19 -9.76 16.68
C PHE A 283 21.56 -9.03 17.97
N ASP A 284 21.39 -9.70 19.12
CA ASP A 284 21.79 -9.18 20.43
C ASP A 284 23.21 -9.64 20.76
N GLU A 285 24.21 -8.75 20.58
CA GLU A 285 25.63 -9.04 20.85
C GLU A 285 25.91 -9.43 22.31
N ALA A 286 25.07 -9.00 23.27
CA ALA A 286 25.28 -9.33 24.68
C ALA A 286 24.79 -10.75 25.04
N ALA A 287 23.84 -11.28 24.27
CA ALA A 287 23.20 -12.56 24.52
C ALA A 287 23.54 -13.63 23.47
N GLU A 288 24.25 -13.27 22.39
CA GLU A 288 24.60 -14.13 21.25
C GLU A 288 23.36 -14.80 20.62
N ARG A 289 22.25 -14.05 20.48
CA ARG A 289 20.96 -14.58 20.02
C ARG A 289 20.28 -13.64 19.02
N TRP A 290 19.66 -14.24 18.01
CA TRP A 290 18.76 -13.55 17.10
C TRP A 290 17.37 -13.42 17.73
N TYR A 291 16.72 -12.28 17.51
CA TYR A 291 15.34 -12.07 17.94
C TYR A 291 14.52 -11.26 16.94
N MET A 292 13.19 -11.46 17.00
CA MET A 292 12.22 -10.69 16.23
C MET A 292 10.92 -10.49 17.02
N SER A 293 10.29 -9.33 16.80
CA SER A 293 8.98 -9.03 17.37
C SER A 293 7.88 -9.89 16.73
N CYS A 294 6.93 -10.33 17.55
CA CYS A 294 5.81 -11.14 17.11
C CYS A 294 4.53 -10.31 16.99
N ARG A 295 3.65 -10.67 16.04
CA ARG A 295 2.32 -10.04 15.85
C ARG A 295 1.42 -10.11 17.08
N CYS A 296 1.76 -10.93 18.08
CA CYS A 296 1.08 -10.96 19.38
C CYS A 296 1.46 -9.80 20.32
N GLY A 297 2.42 -8.95 19.95
CA GLY A 297 2.87 -7.80 20.72
C GLY A 297 4.05 -8.06 21.67
N ASN A 298 4.69 -9.24 21.59
CA ASN A 298 5.98 -9.46 22.26
C ASN A 298 7.11 -8.96 21.34
N GLU A 299 7.92 -8.02 21.83
CA GLU A 299 9.06 -7.43 21.11
C GLU A 299 10.20 -8.43 20.86
N ARG A 300 10.32 -9.48 21.68
CA ARG A 300 11.29 -10.58 21.53
C ARG A 300 10.56 -11.93 21.46
N GLY A 301 9.52 -12.00 20.63
CA GLY A 301 8.65 -13.17 20.55
C GLY A 301 9.35 -14.40 19.96
N PHE A 302 10.13 -14.21 18.91
CA PHE A 302 10.96 -15.27 18.32
C PHE A 302 12.40 -15.04 18.77
N GLN A 303 13.03 -16.05 19.39
CA GLN A 303 14.41 -15.95 19.84
C GLN A 303 15.11 -17.31 19.79
N PHE A 304 16.30 -17.36 19.18
CA PHE A 304 17.13 -18.57 19.05
C PHE A 304 18.61 -18.20 18.99
N GLY A 305 19.50 -19.15 19.30
CA GLY A 305 20.95 -19.00 19.24
C GLY A 305 21.57 -19.84 18.12
N GLU A 306 22.88 -19.75 17.95
CA GLU A 306 23.61 -20.46 16.88
C GLU A 306 23.53 -21.97 17.03
N GLU A 307 23.34 -22.45 18.27
CA GLU A 307 23.12 -23.86 18.62
C GLU A 307 21.93 -24.53 17.91
N VAL A 308 21.01 -23.75 17.35
CA VAL A 308 19.83 -24.25 16.62
C VAL A 308 20.06 -24.20 15.10
N LEU A 309 21.06 -23.44 14.64
CA LEU A 309 21.44 -23.32 13.23
C LEU A 309 22.39 -24.47 12.86
N ASP A 310 21.84 -25.58 12.36
CA ASP A 310 22.65 -26.71 11.88
C ASP A 310 23.31 -26.39 10.52
N GLU A 311 24.58 -26.75 10.32
CA GLU A 311 25.30 -26.55 9.04
C GLU A 311 24.70 -27.36 7.87
N ARG A 312 23.89 -28.37 8.17
CA ARG A 312 23.30 -29.30 7.18
C ARG A 312 21.92 -28.89 6.70
N GLU A 313 21.17 -28.18 7.54
CA GLU A 313 19.86 -27.65 7.21
C GLU A 313 20.01 -26.15 6.90
N ARG A 314 19.26 -25.63 5.92
CA ARG A 314 19.32 -24.20 5.56
C ARG A 314 18.12 -23.42 6.10
N GLU A 315 17.32 -24.09 6.91
CA GLU A 315 16.02 -23.61 7.35
C GLU A 315 15.75 -24.12 8.77
N VAL A 316 15.34 -23.23 9.67
CA VAL A 316 15.00 -23.58 11.06
C VAL A 316 13.62 -23.02 11.39
N PHE A 317 12.81 -23.82 12.09
CA PHE A 317 11.49 -23.41 12.57
C PHE A 317 11.57 -22.94 14.01
N VAL A 318 11.17 -21.68 14.22
CA VAL A 318 11.21 -21.05 15.55
C VAL A 318 9.80 -20.69 15.97
N GLY A 319 9.38 -21.25 17.10
CA GLY A 319 8.10 -20.90 17.75
C GLY A 319 8.21 -19.61 18.54
N CYS A 320 7.13 -18.82 18.58
CA CYS A 320 7.04 -17.69 19.48
C CYS A 320 6.96 -18.17 20.94
N GLN A 321 7.64 -17.48 21.86
CA GLN A 321 7.60 -17.82 23.29
C GLN A 321 6.23 -17.54 23.95
N ASP A 322 5.40 -16.68 23.34
CA ASP A 322 4.12 -16.22 23.92
C ASP A 322 2.87 -16.56 23.09
N CYS A 323 3.02 -17.16 21.92
CA CYS A 323 1.88 -17.60 21.10
C CYS A 323 2.21 -18.82 20.25
N SER A 324 1.22 -19.39 19.57
CA SER A 324 1.36 -20.55 18.69
C SER A 324 1.86 -20.20 17.28
N LEU A 325 2.37 -18.99 17.06
CA LEU A 325 2.95 -18.61 15.77
C LEU A 325 4.34 -19.24 15.62
N TRP A 326 4.63 -19.66 14.40
CA TRP A 326 5.91 -20.19 13.99
C TRP A 326 6.43 -19.35 12.82
N ILE A 327 7.72 -19.07 12.83
CA ILE A 327 8.43 -18.52 11.68
C ILE A 327 9.37 -19.57 11.10
N LYS A 328 9.59 -19.46 9.80
CA LYS A 328 10.60 -20.24 9.09
C LYS A 328 11.77 -19.33 8.79
N VAL A 329 12.90 -19.56 9.45
CA VAL A 329 14.12 -18.78 9.26
C VAL A 329 14.99 -19.46 8.21
N GLN A 330 15.35 -18.74 7.15
CA GLN A 330 16.28 -19.23 6.12
C GLN A 330 17.67 -18.60 6.31
N TYR A 331 18.73 -19.39 6.18
CA TYR A 331 20.11 -18.91 6.30
C TYR A 331 21.04 -19.57 5.29
N GLU A 332 22.06 -18.82 4.87
CA GLU A 332 23.13 -19.29 4.01
C GLU A 332 24.41 -19.51 4.83
N VAL A 333 24.94 -20.73 4.80
CA VAL A 333 26.26 -21.01 5.36
C VAL A 333 27.31 -20.62 4.33
N ALA A 334 28.17 -19.66 4.66
CA ALA A 334 29.31 -19.30 3.82
C ALA A 334 30.31 -20.48 3.75
N PRO A 335 30.83 -20.82 2.55
CA PRO A 335 31.69 -21.99 2.34
C PRO A 335 33.10 -21.87 2.95
#